data_AF-A0A7V0IGJ0-F1
#
_entry.id   AF-A0A7V0IGJ0-F1
#
_cell.length_a   1.000
_cell.length_b   1.000
_cell.length_c   1.000
_cell.angle_alpha   90.00
_cell.angle_beta   90.00
_cell.angle_gamma   90.00
#
_symmetry.space_group_name_H-M   'P 1'
#
loop_
_entity.id
_entity.type
_entity.pdbx_description
1 polymer ?
#
loop_
_entity_poly.entity_id
_entity_poly.type
_entity_poly.pdbx_seq_one_letter_code
_entity_poly.pdbx_strand_id
1 'polypeptide(L)'
;MMRKMVVFLAVALSLVMVDARAISLSAAKKRNPQVAKLLKKSRGRVKKWTKFLLEDMPTIDLVSLNADSMLADLCALDSALDSVPWADDVPKDYFYTYVLPYRVSQEPLEYFRKNHWHELWERVKSCGDDMKCAVYRLNEWAYEEMKYEPTSRWDQTAEQTLVRGIGRCEEMAILFIKACRAMGIPARDAYTPYWPFTNSNHAWVEVWTGDRWHFLGGAEVTPLDNAWFDKASRRAAIIKGIAWGELDSADAPIYYAKNGFTILNLTPLYSDTTGLTVEVLDQNSAPVESADVWISVFNFSSLRAVAHHYTDKDGKAHFVLGKAALFVSAGKDSLWNYAIMPLLPGDTTYQITLTLSRTDIPDTVFWLPVVKEVKVEKDTSYKPDSVVYCRHNLKQERLTLCPKEVLEILPDSAEGTRLIKCLNRGRGNREAMIAFWKAHPDQHEDILNLWEAMATKDLLIPDSA
;
A
#
# COMPACT_ATOMS: atom_id res chain seq x y z
N MET A 1 -46.86 -20.03 -32.14
CA MET A 1 -46.99 -20.23 -30.69
C MET A 1 -45.72 -20.90 -30.16
N MET A 2 -44.73 -20.11 -29.73
CA MET A 2 -43.61 -20.56 -28.88
C MET A 2 -42.92 -19.29 -28.36
N ARG A 3 -43.18 -18.98 -27.09
CA ARG A 3 -42.55 -17.89 -26.32
C ARG A 3 -41.08 -18.25 -26.10
N LYS A 4 -40.14 -17.41 -26.53
CA LYS A 4 -38.78 -17.40 -25.98
C LYS A 4 -38.75 -16.44 -24.80
N MET A 5 -38.72 -17.00 -23.59
CA MET A 5 -38.38 -16.30 -22.36
C MET A 5 -36.94 -15.80 -22.46
N VAL A 6 -36.77 -14.48 -22.52
CA VAL A 6 -35.48 -13.84 -22.24
C VAL A 6 -35.42 -13.66 -20.73
N VAL A 7 -34.65 -14.51 -20.06
CA VAL A 7 -34.32 -14.34 -18.64
C VAL A 7 -33.26 -13.25 -18.57
N PHE A 8 -33.66 -12.04 -18.18
CA PHE A 8 -32.73 -11.01 -17.74
C PHE A 8 -32.20 -11.42 -16.37
N LEU A 9 -30.98 -11.96 -16.34
CA LEU A 9 -30.23 -12.16 -15.12
C LEU A 9 -29.74 -10.78 -14.66
N ALA A 10 -30.51 -10.11 -13.80
CA ALA A 10 -30.07 -8.91 -13.10
C ALA A 10 -28.94 -9.29 -12.15
N VAL A 11 -27.69 -9.11 -12.58
CA VAL A 11 -26.53 -9.16 -11.69
C VAL A 11 -26.60 -7.88 -10.85
N ALA A 12 -27.19 -8.00 -9.67
CA ALA A 12 -27.06 -7.00 -8.62
C ALA A 12 -25.58 -6.93 -8.23
N LEU A 13 -24.87 -5.95 -8.78
CA LEU A 13 -23.60 -5.48 -8.23
C LEU A 13 -23.91 -4.89 -6.85
N SER A 14 -23.97 -5.75 -5.84
CA SER A 14 -23.84 -5.30 -4.46
C SER A 14 -22.40 -4.82 -4.32
N LEU A 15 -22.24 -3.50 -4.15
CA LEU A 15 -21.08 -2.93 -3.51
C LEU A 15 -21.00 -3.58 -2.12
N VAL A 16 -20.26 -4.67 -2.02
CA VAL A 16 -19.85 -5.22 -0.75
C VAL A 16 -18.96 -4.15 -0.13
N MET A 17 -19.51 -3.38 0.80
CA MET A 17 -18.71 -2.80 1.87
C MET A 17 -17.91 -3.97 2.45
N VAL A 18 -16.61 -3.99 2.18
CA VAL A 18 -15.72 -5.01 2.72
C VAL A 18 -15.58 -4.70 4.20
N ASP A 19 -16.45 -5.29 5.01
CA ASP A 19 -16.12 -5.58 6.41
C ASP A 19 -14.82 -6.39 6.36
N ALA A 20 -13.68 -5.77 6.69
CA ALA A 20 -12.41 -6.49 6.72
C ALA A 20 -12.44 -7.67 7.71
N ARG A 21 -13.36 -7.63 8.69
CA ARG A 21 -13.59 -8.68 9.68
C ARG A 21 -15.04 -9.16 9.77
N ALA A 22 -15.49 -9.91 8.77
CA ALA A 22 -16.82 -10.51 8.71
C ALA A 22 -17.03 -11.70 9.68
N ILE A 23 -16.00 -12.19 10.37
CA ILE A 23 -16.11 -13.33 11.30
C ILE A 23 -15.40 -13.08 12.64
N SER A 24 -15.99 -13.59 13.72
CA SER A 24 -15.34 -13.60 15.03
C SER A 24 -14.18 -14.60 15.08
N LEU A 25 -13.23 -14.40 16.00
CA LEU A 25 -12.13 -15.34 16.22
C LEU A 25 -12.62 -16.76 16.60
N SER A 26 -13.75 -16.86 17.29
CA SER A 26 -14.37 -18.16 17.61
C SER A 26 -14.91 -18.86 16.36
N ALA A 27 -15.51 -18.12 15.42
CA ALA A 27 -15.93 -18.64 14.13
C ALA A 27 -14.72 -19.02 13.26
N ALA A 28 -13.66 -18.20 13.25
CA ALA A 28 -12.43 -18.48 12.53
C ALA A 28 -11.77 -19.79 12.98
N LYS A 29 -11.67 -20.04 14.29
CA LYS A 29 -11.13 -21.31 14.84
C LYS A 29 -11.89 -22.55 14.38
N LYS A 30 -13.20 -22.45 14.13
CA LYS A 30 -14.02 -23.56 13.61
C LYS A 30 -13.79 -23.78 12.11
N ARG A 31 -13.56 -22.70 11.36
CA ARG A 31 -13.38 -22.73 9.90
C ARG A 31 -11.96 -23.10 9.49
N ASN A 32 -10.96 -22.64 10.24
CA ASN A 32 -9.55 -22.95 10.02
C ASN A 32 -8.91 -23.52 11.31
N PRO A 33 -8.71 -24.85 11.40
CA PRO A 33 -8.04 -25.49 12.53
C PRO A 33 -6.61 -24.98 12.77
N GLN A 34 -5.95 -24.38 11.77
CA GLN A 34 -4.61 -23.80 11.91
C GLN A 34 -4.58 -22.65 12.92
N VAL A 35 -5.67 -21.86 13.04
CA VAL A 35 -5.75 -20.78 14.04
C VAL A 35 -5.66 -21.33 15.46
N ALA A 36 -6.35 -22.44 15.75
CA ALA A 36 -6.28 -23.11 17.05
C ALA A 36 -4.89 -23.74 17.28
N LYS A 37 -4.30 -24.35 16.24
CA LYS A 37 -2.95 -24.92 16.27
C LYS A 37 -1.89 -23.86 16.61
N LEU A 38 -1.95 -22.68 15.98
CA LEU A 38 -1.04 -21.56 16.22
C LEU A 38 -1.09 -21.08 17.68
N LEU A 39 -2.29 -20.88 18.23
CA LEU A 39 -2.47 -20.50 19.64
C LEU A 39 -1.99 -21.58 20.64
N LYS A 40 -2.14 -22.86 20.28
CA LYS A 40 -1.70 -23.99 21.12
C LYS A 40 -0.17 -24.13 21.11
N LYS A 41 0.48 -23.95 19.95
CA LYS A 41 1.92 -24.12 19.76
C LYS A 41 2.75 -22.92 20.22
N SER A 42 2.24 -21.70 20.06
CA SER A 42 2.96 -20.49 20.48
C SER A 42 3.26 -20.46 21.99
N ARG A 43 4.42 -19.88 22.36
CA ARG A 43 4.97 -19.78 23.72
C ARG A 43 5.57 -18.38 23.95
N GLY A 44 5.87 -18.02 25.20
CA GLY A 44 6.59 -16.79 25.54
C GLY A 44 6.01 -15.51 24.94
N ARG A 45 6.90 -14.63 24.43
CA ARG A 45 6.54 -13.38 23.73
C ARG A 45 5.79 -13.63 22.42
N VAL A 46 6.18 -14.65 21.66
CA VAL A 46 5.50 -15.06 20.42
C VAL A 46 4.01 -15.37 20.65
N LYS A 47 3.63 -15.95 21.79
CA LYS A 47 2.21 -16.18 22.14
C LYS A 47 1.43 -14.87 22.38
N LYS A 48 2.07 -13.85 22.96
CA LYS A 48 1.45 -12.54 23.15
C LYS A 48 1.21 -11.87 21.80
N TRP A 49 2.22 -11.87 20.94
CA TRP A 49 2.14 -11.36 19.57
C TRP A 49 1.10 -12.06 18.71
N THR A 50 1.05 -13.39 18.80
CA THR A 50 0.03 -14.20 18.11
C THR A 50 -1.38 -13.77 18.49
N LYS A 51 -1.65 -13.55 19.78
CA LYS A 51 -2.97 -13.12 20.25
C LYS A 51 -3.33 -11.74 19.69
N PHE A 52 -2.40 -10.80 19.79
CA PHE A 52 -2.56 -9.45 19.27
C PHE A 52 -2.86 -9.45 17.76
N LEU A 53 -2.07 -10.17 16.95
CA LEU A 53 -2.34 -10.23 15.51
C LEU A 53 -3.71 -10.84 15.21
N LEU A 54 -4.10 -11.91 15.89
CA LEU A 54 -5.41 -12.55 15.69
C LEU A 54 -6.60 -11.67 16.11
N GLU A 55 -6.37 -10.66 16.95
CA GLU A 55 -7.39 -9.70 17.38
C GLU A 55 -7.83 -8.79 16.24
N ASP A 56 -6.97 -8.46 15.27
CA ASP A 56 -7.33 -7.57 14.16
C ASP A 56 -7.09 -8.19 12.78
N MET A 57 -6.66 -9.46 12.74
CA MET A 57 -6.40 -10.20 11.51
C MET A 57 -7.61 -10.17 10.56
N PRO A 58 -7.41 -9.79 9.29
CA PRO A 58 -8.46 -9.82 8.27
C PRO A 58 -9.06 -11.21 8.10
N THR A 59 -10.33 -11.26 7.70
CA THR A 59 -11.06 -12.52 7.50
C THR A 59 -10.35 -13.45 6.52
N ILE A 60 -9.82 -12.90 5.43
CA ILE A 60 -9.13 -13.67 4.39
C ILE A 60 -7.87 -14.37 4.92
N ASP A 61 -7.20 -13.76 5.90
CA ASP A 61 -6.00 -14.34 6.51
C ASP A 61 -6.37 -15.39 7.55
N LEU A 62 -7.41 -15.13 8.36
CA LEU A 62 -7.92 -16.10 9.31
C LEU A 62 -8.28 -17.44 8.64
N VAL A 63 -8.79 -17.41 7.40
CA VAL A 63 -9.16 -18.62 6.66
C VAL A 63 -8.00 -19.27 5.90
N SER A 64 -6.97 -18.51 5.50
CA SER A 64 -5.83 -19.00 4.70
C SER A 64 -4.56 -19.28 5.51
N LEU A 65 -4.50 -18.81 6.76
CA LEU A 65 -3.32 -18.92 7.62
C LEU A 65 -2.85 -20.35 7.82
N ASN A 66 -1.53 -20.54 7.70
CA ASN A 66 -0.80 -21.74 8.06
C ASN A 66 -0.10 -21.52 9.41
N ALA A 67 -0.39 -22.39 10.39
CA ALA A 67 0.10 -22.22 11.75
C ALA A 67 1.62 -22.35 11.87
N ASP A 68 2.22 -23.28 11.14
CA ASP A 68 3.66 -23.56 11.26
C ASP A 68 4.47 -22.46 10.56
N SER A 69 4.01 -21.97 9.40
CA SER A 69 4.64 -20.84 8.71
C SER A 69 4.51 -19.52 9.48
N MET A 70 3.33 -19.20 10.05
CA MET A 70 3.17 -18.00 10.89
C MET A 70 4.03 -18.08 12.16
N LEU A 71 4.12 -19.26 12.78
CA LEU A 71 4.98 -19.45 13.94
C LEU A 71 6.46 -19.25 13.57
N ALA A 72 6.91 -19.78 12.43
CA ALA A 72 8.27 -19.59 11.94
C ALA A 72 8.57 -18.10 11.64
N ASP A 73 7.62 -17.37 11.05
CA ASP A 73 7.76 -15.92 10.80
C ASP A 73 7.93 -15.12 12.10
N LEU A 74 7.10 -15.41 13.12
CA LEU A 74 7.19 -14.74 14.42
C LEU A 74 8.46 -15.12 15.19
N CYS A 75 8.92 -16.37 15.10
CA CYS A 75 10.20 -16.79 15.70
C CYS A 75 11.40 -16.16 14.99
N ALA A 76 11.31 -15.91 13.69
CA ALA A 76 12.33 -15.16 12.95
C ALA A 76 12.41 -13.71 13.45
N LEU A 77 11.28 -13.05 13.68
CA LEU A 77 11.24 -11.73 14.32
C LEU A 77 11.84 -11.77 15.73
N ASP A 78 11.50 -12.79 16.53
CA ASP A 78 12.04 -13.02 17.88
C ASP A 78 13.57 -13.04 17.86
N SER A 79 14.15 -13.83 16.94
CA SER A 79 15.60 -14.00 16.77
C SER A 79 16.27 -12.72 16.28
N ALA A 80 15.65 -12.01 15.34
CA ALA A 80 16.17 -10.76 14.82
C ALA A 80 16.23 -9.69 15.92
N LEU A 81 15.20 -9.59 16.76
CA LEU A 81 15.15 -8.63 17.87
C LEU A 81 16.22 -8.91 18.93
N ASP A 82 16.55 -10.18 19.18
CA ASP A 82 17.65 -10.56 20.08
C ASP A 82 19.03 -10.24 19.48
N SER A 83 19.10 -9.96 18.17
CA SER A 83 20.34 -9.76 17.42
C SER A 83 20.64 -8.31 17.06
N VAL A 84 19.68 -7.38 17.25
CA VAL A 84 19.84 -5.95 16.91
C VAL A 84 19.84 -5.09 18.17
N PRO A 85 20.74 -4.11 18.29
CA PRO A 85 20.92 -3.35 19.53
C PRO A 85 19.80 -2.34 19.82
N TRP A 86 19.07 -1.90 18.81
CA TRP A 86 17.99 -0.91 18.95
C TRP A 86 16.62 -1.53 19.31
N ALA A 87 16.53 -2.85 19.47
CA ALA A 87 15.25 -3.53 19.70
C ALA A 87 14.52 -3.01 20.95
N ASP A 88 15.26 -2.70 22.01
CA ASP A 88 14.72 -2.21 23.28
C ASP A 88 14.39 -0.71 23.27
N ASP A 89 14.92 0.05 22.29
CA ASP A 89 14.65 1.49 22.14
C ASP A 89 13.30 1.77 21.46
N VAL A 90 12.74 0.78 20.78
CA VAL A 90 11.46 0.92 20.05
C VAL A 90 10.30 0.99 21.04
N PRO A 91 9.49 2.08 21.03
CA PRO A 91 8.31 2.18 21.87
C PRO A 91 7.36 1.02 21.63
N LYS A 92 6.80 0.46 22.70
CA LYS A 92 5.93 -0.71 22.63
C LYS A 92 4.78 -0.53 21.64
N ASP A 93 4.14 0.63 21.63
CA ASP A 93 3.00 0.89 20.73
C ASP A 93 3.45 0.93 19.26
N TYR A 94 4.65 1.46 18.98
CA TYR A 94 5.23 1.39 17.64
C TYR A 94 5.61 -0.03 17.24
N PHE A 95 6.11 -0.83 18.18
CA PHE A 95 6.39 -2.23 17.92
C PHE A 95 5.12 -2.99 17.48
N TYR A 96 4.04 -2.90 18.25
CA TYR A 96 2.80 -3.62 17.94
C TYR A 96 2.11 -3.11 16.67
N THR A 97 2.20 -1.81 16.38
CA THR A 97 1.49 -1.18 15.27
C THR A 97 2.29 -1.16 13.95
N TYR A 98 3.62 -1.08 14.01
CA TYR A 98 4.47 -0.81 12.85
C TYR A 98 5.67 -1.75 12.68
N VAL A 99 5.91 -2.68 13.61
CA VAL A 99 6.94 -3.73 13.47
C VAL A 99 6.30 -5.10 13.34
N LEU A 100 5.44 -5.47 14.29
CA LEU A 100 4.82 -6.78 14.38
C LEU A 100 3.93 -7.17 13.18
N PRO A 101 3.13 -6.25 12.58
CA PRO A 101 2.24 -6.62 11.48
C PRO A 101 2.98 -7.19 10.28
N TYR A 102 2.51 -8.35 9.81
CA TYR A 102 3.10 -9.09 8.68
C TYR A 102 2.66 -8.53 7.32
N ARG A 103 1.52 -7.84 7.26
CA ARG A 103 0.99 -7.13 6.09
C ARG A 103 1.34 -5.66 6.12
N VAL A 104 1.51 -5.08 4.94
CA VAL A 104 1.72 -3.64 4.74
C VAL A 104 0.50 -3.01 4.07
N SER A 105 -0.01 -3.63 3.00
CA SER A 105 -1.13 -3.14 2.20
C SER A 105 -2.09 -4.30 1.88
N GLN A 106 -2.52 -4.41 0.63
CA GLN A 106 -3.49 -5.40 0.13
C GLN A 106 -2.83 -6.68 -0.38
N GLU A 107 -1.50 -6.83 -0.26
CA GLU A 107 -0.78 -7.99 -0.77
C GLU A 107 -1.27 -9.29 -0.11
N PRO A 108 -1.26 -10.45 -0.81
CA PRO A 108 -1.60 -11.73 -0.19
C PRO A 108 -0.81 -12.04 1.09
N LEU A 109 -1.39 -12.85 1.98
CA LEU A 109 -0.70 -13.33 3.18
C LEU A 109 0.58 -14.08 2.80
N GLU A 110 1.70 -13.62 3.33
CA GLU A 110 3.01 -14.28 3.19
C GLU A 110 3.73 -14.33 4.55
N TYR A 111 4.84 -15.05 4.58
CA TYR A 111 5.65 -15.30 5.78
C TYR A 111 7.09 -14.84 5.56
N PHE A 112 7.27 -13.57 5.21
CA PHE A 112 8.53 -12.99 4.73
C PHE A 112 9.71 -13.18 5.69
N ARG A 113 9.51 -12.95 7.00
CA ARG A 113 10.62 -12.94 7.97
C ARG A 113 11.27 -14.31 8.10
N LYS A 114 10.49 -15.39 7.99
CA LYS A 114 10.99 -16.76 8.10
C LYS A 114 12.08 -17.07 7.06
N ASN A 115 12.02 -16.43 5.89
CA ASN A 115 12.92 -16.66 4.78
C ASN A 115 14.10 -15.67 4.76
N HIS A 116 13.87 -14.42 5.18
CA HIS A 116 14.80 -13.32 4.89
C HIS A 116 15.51 -12.71 6.11
N TRP A 117 15.10 -13.03 7.35
CA TRP A 117 15.63 -12.33 8.53
C TRP A 117 17.16 -12.42 8.65
N HIS A 118 17.76 -13.58 8.36
CA HIS A 118 19.21 -13.77 8.49
C HIS A 118 19.99 -12.98 7.44
N GLU A 119 19.51 -12.94 6.19
CA GLU A 119 20.13 -12.12 5.14
C GLU A 119 20.07 -10.64 5.50
N LEU A 120 18.91 -10.16 5.98
CA LEU A 120 18.75 -8.77 6.38
C LEU A 120 19.60 -8.41 7.59
N TRP A 121 19.75 -9.33 8.56
CA TRP A 121 20.66 -9.15 9.68
C TRP A 121 22.12 -9.01 9.21
N GLU A 122 22.56 -9.82 8.25
CA GLU A 122 23.90 -9.71 7.65
C GLU A 122 24.14 -8.33 7.00
N ARG A 123 23.09 -7.69 6.46
CA ARG A 123 23.17 -6.32 5.91
C ARG A 123 23.37 -5.26 6.99
N VAL A 124 22.72 -5.40 8.14
CA VAL A 124 22.66 -4.35 9.17
C VAL A 124 23.62 -4.55 10.34
N LYS A 125 24.18 -5.75 10.55
CA LYS A 125 25.02 -6.07 11.72
C LYS A 125 26.23 -5.14 11.91
N SER A 126 26.73 -4.53 10.83
CA SER A 126 27.85 -3.59 10.88
C SER A 126 27.48 -2.18 11.34
N CYS A 127 26.19 -1.85 11.42
CA CYS A 127 25.70 -0.53 11.82
C CYS A 127 25.76 -0.28 13.33
N GLY A 128 25.96 -1.33 14.15
CA GLY A 128 25.90 -1.16 15.61
C GLY A 128 24.53 -0.64 16.04
N ASP A 129 24.50 0.36 16.93
CA ASP A 129 23.31 1.03 17.45
C ASP A 129 22.72 2.10 16.51
N ASP A 130 23.37 2.38 15.37
CA ASP A 130 22.88 3.35 14.40
C ASP A 130 21.72 2.79 13.56
N MET A 131 20.49 3.03 14.04
CA MET A 131 19.27 2.66 13.34
C MET A 131 19.14 3.35 11.97
N LYS A 132 19.67 4.57 11.79
CA LYS A 132 19.66 5.27 10.48
C LYS A 132 20.57 4.56 9.49
N CYS A 133 21.75 4.12 9.91
CA CYS A 133 22.60 3.25 9.10
C CYS A 133 21.84 1.97 8.68
N ALA A 134 21.15 1.31 9.62
CA ALA A 134 20.41 0.09 9.33
C ALA A 134 19.30 0.32 8.28
N VAL A 135 18.52 1.40 8.42
CA VAL A 135 17.52 1.84 7.44
C VAL A 135 18.14 2.01 6.05
N TYR A 136 19.28 2.69 5.95
CA TYR A 136 19.99 2.85 4.68
C TYR A 136 20.44 1.53 4.07
N ARG A 137 21.01 0.61 4.86
CA ARG A 137 21.44 -0.73 4.39
C ARG A 137 20.27 -1.59 3.89
N LEU A 138 19.12 -1.50 4.55
CA LEU A 138 17.92 -2.22 4.13
C LEU A 138 17.31 -1.62 2.85
N ASN A 139 17.40 -0.30 2.69
CA ASN A 139 16.94 0.38 1.48
C ASN A 139 17.86 0.10 0.28
N GLU A 140 19.18 0.03 0.51
CA GLU A 140 20.15 -0.47 -0.48
C GLU A 140 19.80 -1.90 -0.90
N TRP A 141 19.53 -2.81 0.05
CA TRP A 141 19.09 -4.18 -0.25
C TRP A 141 17.82 -4.19 -1.11
N ALA A 142 16.79 -3.43 -0.73
CA ALA A 142 15.55 -3.36 -1.50
C ALA A 142 15.79 -2.81 -2.93
N TYR A 143 16.70 -1.83 -3.08
CA TYR A 143 17.13 -1.32 -4.39
C TYR A 143 17.87 -2.39 -5.21
N GLU A 144 18.78 -3.17 -4.60
CA GLU A 144 19.49 -4.27 -5.29
C GLU A 144 18.52 -5.32 -5.85
N GLU A 145 17.41 -5.57 -5.15
CA GLU A 145 16.48 -6.65 -5.49
C GLU A 145 15.48 -6.28 -6.60
N MET A 146 15.15 -5.00 -6.79
CA MET A 146 14.08 -4.62 -7.70
C MET A 146 14.25 -3.25 -8.38
N LYS A 147 13.53 -3.03 -9.50
CA LYS A 147 13.41 -1.73 -10.16
C LYS A 147 11.95 -1.31 -10.36
N TYR A 148 11.68 -0.01 -10.40
CA TYR A 148 10.33 0.47 -10.70
C TYR A 148 9.88 0.04 -12.10
N GLU A 149 8.71 -0.58 -12.17
CA GLU A 149 8.00 -0.87 -13.42
C GLU A 149 6.49 -0.95 -13.13
N PRO A 150 5.62 -0.26 -13.89
CA PRO A 150 4.18 -0.36 -13.68
C PRO A 150 3.69 -1.80 -13.75
N THR A 151 2.93 -2.23 -12.75
CA THR A 151 2.37 -3.58 -12.66
C THR A 151 0.83 -3.54 -12.66
N SER A 152 0.18 -4.30 -11.78
CA SER A 152 -1.28 -4.34 -11.65
C SER A 152 -1.73 -3.46 -10.50
N ARG A 153 -3.05 -3.19 -10.43
CA ARG A 153 -3.67 -2.51 -9.28
C ARG A 153 -3.64 -3.35 -7.99
N TRP A 154 -3.39 -4.65 -8.13
CA TRP A 154 -3.33 -5.58 -7.01
C TRP A 154 -1.88 -5.75 -6.59
N ASP A 155 -1.62 -5.45 -5.33
CA ASP A 155 -0.28 -5.47 -4.76
C ASP A 155 0.30 -6.88 -4.78
N GLN A 156 1.58 -6.96 -5.12
CA GLN A 156 2.35 -8.18 -5.01
C GLN A 156 2.87 -8.36 -3.58
N THR A 157 3.06 -9.62 -3.19
CA THR A 157 3.79 -9.92 -1.97
C THR A 157 5.27 -9.57 -2.13
N ALA A 158 6.03 -9.41 -1.03
CA ALA A 158 7.46 -9.15 -1.14
C ALA A 158 8.19 -10.30 -1.84
N GLU A 159 7.81 -11.56 -1.59
CA GLU A 159 8.38 -12.72 -2.30
C GLU A 159 8.15 -12.64 -3.82
N GLN A 160 6.95 -12.25 -4.25
CA GLN A 160 6.66 -12.05 -5.67
C GLN A 160 7.54 -10.93 -6.25
N THR A 161 7.72 -9.84 -5.53
CA THR A 161 8.60 -8.73 -5.94
C THR A 161 10.05 -9.20 -6.07
N LEU A 162 10.57 -10.00 -5.12
CA LEU A 162 11.94 -10.55 -5.15
C LEU A 162 12.17 -11.51 -6.34
N VAL A 163 11.16 -12.32 -6.68
CA VAL A 163 11.21 -13.25 -7.83
C VAL A 163 11.16 -12.50 -9.15
N ARG A 164 10.39 -11.42 -9.25
CA ARG A 164 10.26 -10.63 -10.49
C ARG A 164 11.32 -9.56 -10.65
N GLY A 165 11.85 -9.04 -9.56
CA GLY A 165 12.70 -7.85 -9.52
C GLY A 165 12.04 -6.59 -10.07
N ILE A 166 10.70 -6.49 -10.07
CA ILE A 166 9.95 -5.30 -10.49
C ILE A 166 8.69 -5.08 -9.66
N GLY A 167 8.34 -3.81 -9.49
CA GLY A 167 7.12 -3.38 -8.82
C GLY A 167 6.82 -1.90 -9.06
N ARG A 168 5.59 -1.47 -8.75
CA ARG A 168 5.23 -0.05 -8.66
C ARG A 168 5.60 0.48 -7.26
N CYS A 169 5.27 1.73 -6.98
CA CYS A 169 5.64 2.38 -5.71
C CYS A 169 5.12 1.62 -4.47
N GLU A 170 3.99 0.93 -4.57
CA GLU A 170 3.45 0.11 -3.49
C GLU A 170 4.27 -1.14 -3.24
N GLU A 171 4.70 -1.90 -4.27
CA GLU A 171 5.60 -3.03 -4.03
C GLU A 171 6.97 -2.61 -3.50
N MET A 172 7.48 -1.46 -3.95
CA MET A 172 8.70 -0.86 -3.40
C MET A 172 8.55 -0.61 -1.90
N ALA A 173 7.43 0.02 -1.50
CA ALA A 173 7.09 0.27 -0.11
C ALA A 173 6.91 -1.04 0.68
N ILE A 174 6.16 -2.01 0.15
CA ILE A 174 5.91 -3.31 0.79
C ILE A 174 7.21 -4.05 1.07
N LEU A 175 8.10 -4.17 0.08
CA LEU A 175 9.38 -4.87 0.23
C LEU A 175 10.25 -4.20 1.28
N PHE A 176 10.41 -2.88 1.20
CA PHE A 176 11.26 -2.13 2.12
C PHE A 176 10.70 -2.09 3.55
N ILE A 177 9.39 -1.88 3.73
CA ILE A 177 8.74 -1.92 5.04
C ILE A 177 8.90 -3.30 5.66
N LYS A 178 8.70 -4.39 4.90
CA LYS A 178 8.91 -5.76 5.43
C LYS A 178 10.35 -6.01 5.83
N ALA A 179 11.34 -5.47 5.09
CA ALA A 179 12.74 -5.53 5.47
C ALA A 179 13.02 -4.80 6.80
N CYS A 180 12.49 -3.58 6.96
CA CYS A 180 12.58 -2.81 8.20
C CYS A 180 11.95 -3.57 9.38
N ARG A 181 10.72 -4.05 9.19
CA ARG A 181 9.95 -4.78 10.21
C ARG A 181 10.58 -6.11 10.58
N ALA A 182 11.28 -6.77 9.66
CA ALA A 182 12.03 -8.00 9.97
C ALA A 182 13.17 -7.71 10.96
N MET A 183 13.80 -6.54 10.89
CA MET A 183 14.90 -6.08 11.75
C MET A 183 14.46 -5.19 12.91
N GLY A 184 13.17 -5.26 13.29
CA GLY A 184 12.66 -4.53 14.45
C GLY A 184 12.47 -3.03 14.26
N ILE A 185 12.62 -2.49 13.05
CA ILE A 185 12.53 -1.05 12.77
C ILE A 185 11.06 -0.69 12.45
N PRO A 186 10.43 0.26 13.19
CA PRO A 186 9.06 0.69 12.89
C PRO A 186 9.01 1.37 11.52
N ALA A 187 8.12 0.87 10.66
CA ALA A 187 7.92 1.39 9.32
C ALA A 187 6.44 1.32 8.92
N ARG A 188 5.95 2.38 8.26
CA ARG A 188 4.57 2.50 7.78
C ARG A 188 4.52 3.02 6.35
N ASP A 189 3.45 2.66 5.65
CA ASP A 189 3.14 3.25 4.35
C ASP A 189 2.68 4.70 4.53
N ALA A 190 3.00 5.51 3.53
CA ALA A 190 2.46 6.84 3.37
C ALA A 190 2.05 7.01 1.91
N TYR A 191 0.85 7.52 1.66
CA TYR A 191 0.35 7.67 0.30
C TYR A 191 -0.60 8.84 0.14
N THR A 192 -0.64 9.38 -1.07
CA THR A 192 -1.69 10.29 -1.52
C THR A 192 -2.56 9.57 -2.55
N PRO A 193 -3.89 9.50 -2.35
CA PRO A 193 -4.77 8.84 -3.32
C PRO A 193 -4.70 9.48 -4.70
N TYR A 194 -4.57 10.81 -4.76
CA TYR A 194 -4.51 11.61 -5.97
C TYR A 194 -3.82 12.94 -5.72
N TRP A 195 -2.90 13.34 -6.60
CA TRP A 195 -2.34 14.69 -6.57
C TRP A 195 -3.39 15.73 -7.01
N PRO A 196 -3.46 16.92 -6.38
CA PRO A 196 -4.33 17.99 -6.82
C PRO A 196 -3.78 18.80 -8.01
N PHE A 197 -2.53 18.55 -8.41
CA PHE A 197 -1.80 19.38 -9.37
C PHE A 197 -1.29 18.64 -10.61
N THR A 198 -1.45 17.32 -10.69
CA THR A 198 -1.05 16.50 -11.84
C THR A 198 -1.79 15.18 -11.84
N ASN A 199 -1.89 14.54 -13.02
CA ASN A 199 -2.48 13.21 -13.15
C ASN A 199 -1.52 12.14 -12.64
N SER A 200 -1.64 11.76 -11.37
CA SER A 200 -1.05 10.55 -10.77
C SER A 200 -1.54 10.42 -9.34
N ASN A 201 -1.12 9.33 -8.69
CA ASN A 201 -1.05 9.18 -7.25
C ASN A 201 0.41 8.91 -6.85
N HIS A 202 0.67 8.65 -5.56
CA HIS A 202 1.95 8.09 -5.12
C HIS A 202 1.84 7.44 -3.74
N ALA A 203 2.68 6.42 -3.51
CA ALA A 203 2.90 5.77 -2.23
C ALA A 203 4.40 5.71 -1.95
N TRP A 204 4.79 5.80 -0.68
CA TRP A 204 6.16 5.78 -0.19
C TRP A 204 6.17 5.27 1.26
N VAL A 205 7.29 5.45 1.98
CA VAL A 205 7.50 4.88 3.30
C VAL A 205 7.91 5.95 4.32
N GLU A 206 7.40 5.82 5.54
CA GLU A 206 7.97 6.46 6.72
C GLU A 206 8.62 5.42 7.64
N VAL A 207 9.81 5.74 8.17
CA VAL A 207 10.55 4.93 9.13
C VAL A 207 10.86 5.73 10.38
N TRP A 208 10.76 5.12 11.55
CA TRP A 208 11.12 5.76 12.82
C TRP A 208 12.56 5.39 13.18
N THR A 209 13.40 6.38 13.49
CA THR A 209 14.84 6.19 13.71
C THR A 209 15.33 6.54 15.12
N GLY A 210 14.47 6.40 16.14
CA GLY A 210 14.79 6.77 17.53
C GLY A 210 14.37 8.19 17.90
N ASP A 211 14.54 9.14 16.98
CA ASP A 211 14.26 10.55 17.17
C ASP A 211 12.89 10.96 16.62
N ARG A 212 12.60 10.63 15.35
CA ARG A 212 11.34 10.93 14.68
C ARG A 212 11.08 10.00 13.51
N TRP A 213 9.93 10.19 12.87
CA TRP A 213 9.64 9.61 11.56
C TRP A 213 10.40 10.38 10.46
N HIS A 214 10.92 9.62 9.51
CA HIS A 214 11.59 10.08 8.29
C HIS A 214 10.93 9.44 7.08
N PHE A 215 10.76 10.19 5.98
CA PHE A 215 10.21 9.64 4.74
C PHE A 215 11.31 9.28 3.73
N LEU A 216 11.03 8.30 2.87
CA LEU A 216 11.84 7.92 1.72
C LEU A 216 11.02 7.11 0.70
N GLY A 217 11.54 6.94 -0.52
CA GLY A 217 10.84 6.22 -1.59
C GLY A 217 10.72 4.70 -1.40
N GLY A 218 11.60 4.09 -0.61
CA GLY A 218 11.71 2.63 -0.48
C GLY A 218 12.25 2.00 -1.77
N ALA A 219 13.32 1.20 -1.68
CA ALA A 219 14.08 0.77 -2.87
C ALA A 219 14.54 1.98 -3.74
N GLU A 220 14.89 3.09 -3.10
CA GLU A 220 15.41 4.32 -3.73
C GLU A 220 16.59 4.83 -2.90
N VAL A 221 17.79 4.86 -3.48
CA VAL A 221 19.03 5.23 -2.77
C VAL A 221 19.22 6.74 -2.64
N THR A 222 18.34 7.39 -1.87
CA THR A 222 18.39 8.81 -1.52
C THR A 222 18.53 9.03 -0.01
N PRO A 223 19.02 10.21 0.43
CA PRO A 223 18.99 10.58 1.84
C PRO A 223 17.57 10.54 2.40
N LEU A 224 17.45 10.26 3.70
CA LEU A 224 16.19 10.41 4.44
C LEU A 224 15.64 11.83 4.28
N ASP A 225 14.33 11.95 4.11
CA ASP A 225 13.61 13.19 3.85
C ASP A 225 14.05 13.94 2.57
N ASN A 226 14.67 13.24 1.60
CA ASN A 226 15.10 13.85 0.34
C ASN A 226 14.79 13.00 -0.90
N ALA A 227 13.63 12.34 -0.91
CA ALA A 227 13.14 11.61 -2.08
C ALA A 227 12.65 12.55 -3.19
N TRP A 228 12.57 12.06 -4.43
CA TRP A 228 12.16 12.87 -5.59
C TRP A 228 10.77 13.53 -5.45
N PHE A 229 9.89 12.95 -4.62
CA PHE A 229 8.53 13.43 -4.38
C PHE A 229 8.42 14.45 -3.25
N ASP A 230 9.48 14.84 -2.56
CA ASP A 230 9.41 15.77 -1.41
C ASP A 230 8.58 17.01 -1.76
N LYS A 231 8.95 17.73 -2.82
CA LYS A 231 8.20 18.91 -3.29
C LYS A 231 6.74 18.61 -3.64
N ALA A 232 6.46 17.41 -4.16
CA ALA A 232 5.11 16.99 -4.53
C ALA A 232 4.25 16.71 -3.29
N SER A 233 4.81 16.02 -2.28
CA SER A 233 4.14 15.68 -1.02
C SER A 233 3.65 16.93 -0.27
N ARG A 234 4.45 18.01 -0.26
CA ARG A 234 4.08 19.31 0.35
C ARG A 234 2.91 20.03 -0.32
N ARG A 235 2.46 19.53 -1.47
CA ARG A 235 1.36 20.06 -2.28
C ARG A 235 0.16 19.09 -2.31
N ALA A 236 0.19 18.03 -1.51
CA ALA A 236 -0.91 17.08 -1.41
C ALA A 236 -2.13 17.71 -0.72
N ALA A 237 -3.33 17.31 -1.13
CA ALA A 237 -4.55 17.65 -0.39
C ALA A 237 -4.68 16.82 0.90
N ILE A 238 -4.23 15.58 0.87
CA ILE A 238 -4.14 14.70 2.03
C ILE A 238 -3.08 13.64 1.79
N ILE A 239 -2.37 13.26 2.85
CA ILE A 239 -1.46 12.13 2.91
C ILE A 239 -1.98 11.19 3.98
N LYS A 240 -2.11 9.91 3.65
CA LYS A 240 -2.64 8.88 4.52
C LYS A 240 -1.55 7.86 4.84
N GLY A 241 -1.65 7.23 5.99
CA GLY A 241 -0.86 6.04 6.33
C GLY A 241 -1.70 5.05 7.10
N ILE A 242 -1.30 3.79 7.12
CA ILE A 242 -2.06 2.72 7.75
C ILE A 242 -1.34 2.24 9.00
N ALA A 243 -2.12 2.04 10.05
CA ALA A 243 -1.72 1.46 11.33
C ALA A 243 -2.55 0.21 11.59
N TRP A 244 -1.91 -0.82 12.13
CA TRP A 244 -2.58 -2.05 12.53
C TRP A 244 -3.40 -1.84 13.81
N GLY A 245 -4.63 -2.35 13.83
CA GLY A 245 -5.55 -2.21 14.96
C GLY A 245 -6.33 -0.90 14.96
N GLU A 246 -7.36 -0.85 15.82
CA GLU A 246 -8.20 0.32 16.05
C GLU A 246 -7.60 1.17 17.18
N LEU A 247 -6.88 2.23 16.81
CA LEU A 247 -6.17 3.07 17.77
C LEU A 247 -7.10 4.13 18.36
N ASP A 248 -7.04 4.32 19.68
CA ASP A 248 -7.72 5.43 20.35
C ASP A 248 -6.92 6.75 20.23
N SER A 249 -5.61 6.64 20.03
CA SER A 249 -4.70 7.78 19.85
C SER A 249 -3.49 7.37 19.01
N ALA A 250 -2.92 8.34 18.30
CA ALA A 250 -1.74 8.15 17.45
C ALA A 250 -0.90 9.44 17.41
N ASP A 251 0.30 9.33 16.86
CA ASP A 251 1.22 10.46 16.64
C ASP A 251 0.83 11.38 15.47
N ALA A 252 -0.20 11.00 14.72
CA ALA A 252 -0.83 11.78 13.67
C ALA A 252 -2.35 11.74 13.84
N PRO A 253 -3.10 12.75 13.35
CA PRO A 253 -4.55 12.76 13.44
C PRO A 253 -5.16 11.48 12.87
N ILE A 254 -6.07 10.87 13.62
CA ILE A 254 -6.80 9.68 13.18
C ILE A 254 -7.88 10.11 12.19
N TYR A 255 -7.80 9.58 10.98
CA TYR A 255 -8.79 9.80 9.94
C TYR A 255 -9.91 8.75 10.01
N TYR A 256 -9.57 7.50 10.30
CA TYR A 256 -10.54 6.41 10.40
C TYR A 256 -9.97 5.31 11.28
N ALA A 257 -10.75 4.74 12.21
CA ALA A 257 -10.35 3.60 13.01
C ALA A 257 -11.53 2.64 13.13
N LYS A 258 -11.48 1.53 12.37
CA LYS A 258 -12.48 0.48 12.39
C LYS A 258 -11.97 -0.74 11.61
N ASN A 259 -12.60 -1.89 11.85
CA ASN A 259 -12.35 -3.13 11.12
C ASN A 259 -10.91 -3.64 11.28
N GLY A 260 -10.32 -3.41 12.45
CA GLY A 260 -8.96 -3.89 12.78
C GLY A 260 -7.82 -3.08 12.17
N PHE A 261 -8.08 -1.87 11.67
CA PHE A 261 -7.02 -0.97 11.23
C PHE A 261 -7.39 0.49 11.46
N THR A 262 -6.36 1.34 11.43
CA THR A 262 -6.48 2.79 11.56
C THR A 262 -5.83 3.45 10.36
N ILE A 263 -6.53 4.39 9.72
CA ILE A 263 -5.97 5.31 8.74
C ILE A 263 -5.62 6.60 9.49
N LEU A 264 -4.37 7.01 9.35
CA LEU A 264 -3.84 8.25 9.87
C LEU A 264 -3.81 9.31 8.78
N ASN A 265 -3.96 10.57 9.17
CA ASN A 265 -3.71 11.71 8.32
C ASN A 265 -2.30 12.24 8.58
N LEU A 266 -1.36 11.87 7.71
CA LEU A 266 0.05 12.23 7.84
C LEU A 266 0.38 13.61 7.26
N THR A 267 -0.59 14.29 6.64
CA THR A 267 -0.39 15.60 6.00
C THR A 267 0.34 16.63 6.87
N PRO A 268 0.07 16.74 8.20
CA PRO A 268 0.80 17.68 9.05
C PRO A 268 2.32 17.48 9.11
N LEU A 269 2.83 16.29 8.75
CA LEU A 269 4.28 16.02 8.70
C LEU A 269 4.95 16.60 7.45
N TYR A 270 4.17 16.91 6.41
CA TYR A 270 4.69 17.36 5.11
C TYR A 270 4.42 18.85 4.85
N SER A 271 3.30 19.38 5.34
CA SER A 271 2.91 20.76 5.07
C SER A 271 1.96 21.29 6.12
N ASP A 272 1.93 22.61 6.29
CA ASP A 272 0.89 23.29 7.08
C ASP A 272 -0.51 22.90 6.58
N THR A 273 -1.41 22.64 7.53
CA THR A 273 -2.75 22.13 7.23
C THR A 273 -3.85 23.12 7.58
N THR A 274 -4.98 23.00 6.91
CA THR A 274 -6.21 23.72 7.20
C THR A 274 -7.26 22.77 7.79
N GLY A 275 -7.87 23.17 8.90
CA GLY A 275 -9.06 22.49 9.44
C GLY A 275 -10.32 22.95 8.71
N LEU A 276 -11.03 22.05 8.04
CA LEU A 276 -12.28 22.34 7.33
C LEU A 276 -13.46 21.71 8.06
N THR A 277 -14.43 22.53 8.45
CA THR A 277 -15.74 22.09 8.94
C THR A 277 -16.78 22.27 7.84
N VAL A 278 -17.45 21.19 7.46
CA VAL A 278 -18.58 21.20 6.52
C VAL A 278 -19.85 20.97 7.32
N GLU A 279 -20.70 21.98 7.40
CA GLU A 279 -22.02 21.91 8.00
C GLU A 279 -23.06 21.59 6.91
N VAL A 280 -23.87 20.57 7.12
CA VAL A 280 -24.86 20.09 6.14
C VAL A 280 -26.25 20.27 6.73
N LEU A 281 -27.08 21.04 6.03
CA LEU A 281 -28.43 21.38 6.46
C LEU A 281 -29.47 20.90 5.45
N ASP A 282 -30.71 20.68 5.88
CA ASP A 282 -31.85 20.49 4.99
C ASP A 282 -32.45 21.83 4.54
N GLN A 283 -33.51 21.79 3.73
CA GLN A 283 -34.20 22.99 3.23
C GLN A 283 -34.87 23.82 4.35
N ASN A 284 -35.08 23.24 5.53
CA ASN A 284 -35.63 23.90 6.70
C ASN A 284 -34.54 24.42 7.65
N SER A 285 -33.27 24.43 7.21
CA SER A 285 -32.10 24.78 8.01
C SER A 285 -31.86 23.85 9.21
N ALA A 286 -32.42 22.64 9.20
CA ALA A 286 -32.15 21.63 10.20
C ALA A 286 -30.87 20.85 9.86
N PRO A 287 -30.04 20.47 10.86
CA PRO A 287 -28.84 19.68 10.63
C PRO A 287 -29.18 18.29 10.07
N VAL A 288 -28.38 17.83 9.09
CA VAL A 288 -28.54 16.51 8.49
C VAL A 288 -27.47 15.59 9.03
N GLU A 289 -27.86 14.67 9.93
CA GLU A 289 -26.99 13.61 10.44
C GLU A 289 -26.70 12.54 9.37
N SER A 290 -25.51 11.95 9.39
CA SER A 290 -25.10 10.86 8.49
C SER A 290 -25.23 11.18 7.00
N ALA A 291 -25.02 12.45 6.62
CA ALA A 291 -24.81 12.82 5.22
C ALA A 291 -23.38 12.48 4.81
N ASP A 292 -23.19 11.95 3.59
CA ASP A 292 -21.88 11.74 3.01
C ASP A 292 -21.25 13.07 2.64
N VAL A 293 -20.05 13.37 3.14
CA VAL A 293 -19.27 14.56 2.74
C VAL A 293 -17.98 14.11 2.09
N TRP A 294 -17.76 14.51 0.83
CA TRP A 294 -16.61 14.15 0.02
C TRP A 294 -15.73 15.37 -0.27
N ILE A 295 -14.43 15.20 -0.08
CA ILE A 295 -13.41 16.15 -0.51
C ILE A 295 -12.76 15.59 -1.77
N SER A 296 -12.82 16.34 -2.88
CA SER A 296 -12.33 15.90 -4.18
C SER A 296 -11.32 16.86 -4.79
N VAL A 297 -10.40 16.30 -5.56
CA VAL A 297 -9.40 17.01 -6.38
C VAL A 297 -9.59 16.66 -7.85
N PHE A 298 -9.11 17.49 -8.77
CA PHE A 298 -9.16 17.16 -10.20
C PHE A 298 -7.95 16.33 -10.63
N ASN A 299 -8.19 15.11 -11.11
CA ASN A 299 -7.15 14.17 -11.50
C ASN A 299 -7.72 13.11 -12.46
N PHE A 300 -6.93 12.66 -13.44
CA PHE A 300 -7.38 11.77 -14.52
C PHE A 300 -8.69 12.25 -15.16
N SER A 301 -8.73 13.53 -15.53
CA SER A 301 -9.86 14.20 -16.19
C SER A 301 -11.19 14.07 -15.46
N SER A 302 -11.18 13.93 -14.13
CA SER A 302 -12.36 13.73 -13.30
C SER A 302 -12.15 14.28 -11.89
N LEU A 303 -13.24 14.53 -11.18
CA LEU A 303 -13.20 14.83 -9.74
C LEU A 303 -13.01 13.52 -8.98
N ARG A 304 -11.90 13.41 -8.25
CA ARG A 304 -11.50 12.23 -7.49
C ARG A 304 -11.55 12.53 -6.00
N ALA A 305 -12.35 11.74 -5.28
CA ALA A 305 -12.40 11.83 -3.83
C ALA A 305 -11.05 11.43 -3.21
N VAL A 306 -10.56 12.29 -2.31
CA VAL A 306 -9.35 12.06 -1.52
C VAL A 306 -9.67 11.89 -0.04
N ALA A 307 -10.78 12.47 0.44
CA ALA A 307 -11.30 12.28 1.78
C ALA A 307 -12.83 12.22 1.79
N HIS A 308 -13.35 11.62 2.84
CA HIS A 308 -14.76 11.31 3.10
C HIS A 308 -15.01 11.23 4.60
N HIS A 309 -16.10 11.83 5.06
CA HIS A 309 -16.65 11.63 6.39
C HIS A 309 -18.19 11.67 6.34
N TYR A 310 -18.81 11.07 7.35
CA TYR A 310 -20.22 11.29 7.63
C TYR A 310 -20.38 12.50 8.55
N THR A 311 -21.46 13.25 8.37
CA THR A 311 -21.85 14.26 9.36
C THR A 311 -22.32 13.63 10.66
N ASP A 312 -22.01 14.29 11.77
CA ASP A 312 -22.51 13.96 13.10
C ASP A 312 -23.98 14.40 13.30
N LYS A 313 -24.50 14.21 14.53
CA LYS A 313 -25.85 14.62 14.94
C LYS A 313 -26.13 16.12 14.79
N ASP A 314 -25.08 16.95 14.78
CA ASP A 314 -25.17 18.40 14.63
C ASP A 314 -24.98 18.81 13.15
N GLY A 315 -24.94 17.83 12.24
CA GLY A 315 -24.85 18.03 10.80
C GLY A 315 -23.43 18.39 10.34
N LYS A 316 -22.39 18.10 11.13
CA LYS A 316 -21.02 18.56 10.84
C LYS A 316 -20.07 17.42 10.51
N ALA A 317 -19.21 17.66 9.53
CA ALA A 317 -18.07 16.82 9.19
C ALA A 317 -16.77 17.65 9.26
N HIS A 318 -15.72 17.09 9.85
CA HIS A 318 -14.45 17.78 10.07
C HIS A 318 -13.31 17.10 9.30
N PHE A 319 -12.49 17.90 8.63
CA PHE A 319 -11.33 17.42 7.86
C PHE A 319 -10.09 18.23 8.23
N VAL A 320 -8.92 17.59 8.16
CA VAL A 320 -7.62 18.26 8.21
C VAL A 320 -6.95 18.05 6.85
N LEU A 321 -6.69 19.14 6.13
CA LEU A 321 -6.33 19.08 4.71
C LEU A 321 -5.08 19.91 4.44
N GLY A 322 -4.28 19.47 3.47
CA GLY A 322 -3.12 20.21 2.99
C GLY A 322 -3.52 21.39 2.08
N LYS A 323 -2.51 22.04 1.51
CA LYS A 323 -2.70 23.22 0.66
C LYS A 323 -3.23 22.80 -0.72
N ALA A 324 -4.54 22.89 -0.92
CA ALA A 324 -5.18 22.59 -2.19
C ALA A 324 -6.48 23.40 -2.36
N ALA A 325 -6.85 23.66 -3.61
CA ALA A 325 -8.23 24.00 -3.96
C ALA A 325 -9.03 22.70 -4.09
N LEU A 326 -10.27 22.71 -3.63
CA LEU A 326 -11.05 21.49 -3.41
C LEU A 326 -12.45 21.62 -3.99
N PHE A 327 -12.96 20.52 -4.52
CA PHE A 327 -14.38 20.36 -4.78
C PHE A 327 -14.99 19.59 -3.60
N VAL A 328 -15.84 20.25 -2.83
CA VAL A 328 -16.49 19.66 -1.64
C VAL A 328 -17.94 19.38 -1.98
N SER A 329 -18.39 18.13 -1.83
CA SER A 329 -19.78 17.76 -2.03
C SER A 329 -20.34 17.07 -0.80
N ALA A 330 -21.64 17.28 -0.55
CA ALA A 330 -22.38 16.57 0.48
C ALA A 330 -23.66 15.98 -0.10
N GLY A 331 -24.10 14.82 0.38
CA GLY A 331 -25.35 14.22 -0.07
C GLY A 331 -25.96 13.20 0.89
N LYS A 332 -27.29 13.09 0.85
CA LYS A 332 -28.09 12.09 1.56
C LYS A 332 -29.43 11.90 0.85
N ASP A 333 -29.90 10.65 0.73
CA ASP A 333 -31.23 10.32 0.20
C ASP A 333 -31.57 10.99 -1.16
N SER A 334 -30.62 10.97 -2.09
CA SER A 334 -30.70 11.62 -3.43
C SER A 334 -30.72 13.16 -3.43
N LEU A 335 -30.66 13.80 -2.27
CA LEU A 335 -30.38 15.23 -2.14
C LEU A 335 -28.88 15.43 -2.02
N TRP A 336 -28.36 16.48 -2.65
CA TRP A 336 -26.94 16.78 -2.62
C TRP A 336 -26.68 18.26 -2.86
N ASN A 337 -25.48 18.73 -2.53
CA ASN A 337 -25.01 20.05 -2.89
C ASN A 337 -23.48 20.04 -2.93
N TYR A 338 -22.87 21.10 -3.47
CA TYR A 338 -21.42 21.23 -3.53
C TYR A 338 -20.95 22.68 -3.35
N ALA A 339 -19.68 22.82 -3.00
CA ALA A 339 -18.95 24.07 -3.00
C ALA A 339 -17.57 23.87 -3.63
N ILE A 340 -17.10 24.90 -4.32
CA ILE A 340 -15.72 24.97 -4.81
C ILE A 340 -14.94 25.82 -3.81
N MET A 341 -14.05 25.17 -3.07
CA MET A 341 -13.18 25.83 -2.12
C MET A 341 -11.98 26.45 -2.83
N PRO A 342 -11.58 27.68 -2.45
CA PRO A 342 -10.37 28.29 -2.96
C PRO A 342 -9.13 27.52 -2.45
N LEU A 343 -7.95 27.96 -2.90
CA LEU A 343 -6.69 27.44 -2.39
C LEU A 343 -6.58 27.70 -0.88
N LEU A 344 -6.54 26.62 -0.10
CA LEU A 344 -6.37 26.72 1.35
C LEU A 344 -4.91 27.07 1.69
N PRO A 345 -4.65 28.13 2.49
CA PRO A 345 -3.29 28.62 2.75
C PRO A 345 -2.48 27.77 3.75
N GLY A 346 -3.12 26.87 4.50
CA GLY A 346 -2.55 26.24 5.71
C GLY A 346 -2.75 27.10 6.96
N ASP A 347 -2.44 26.56 8.14
CA ASP A 347 -2.49 27.22 9.47
C ASP A 347 -3.77 28.02 9.75
N THR A 348 -4.90 27.51 9.27
CA THR A 348 -6.19 28.20 9.30
C THR A 348 -7.32 27.21 9.53
N THR A 349 -8.48 27.73 9.94
CA THR A 349 -9.73 26.97 9.99
C THR A 349 -10.76 27.60 9.07
N TYR A 350 -11.46 26.78 8.30
CA TYR A 350 -12.56 27.20 7.43
C TYR A 350 -13.84 26.47 7.84
N GLN A 351 -14.97 27.16 7.67
CA GLN A 351 -16.28 26.57 7.78
C GLN A 351 -17.08 26.92 6.52
N ILE A 352 -17.79 25.92 5.98
CA ILE A 352 -18.78 26.10 4.93
C ILE A 352 -20.08 25.43 5.33
N THR A 353 -21.19 25.92 4.78
CA THR A 353 -22.52 25.35 4.98
C THR A 353 -23.07 24.90 3.62
N LEU A 354 -23.50 23.65 3.53
CA LEU A 354 -24.13 23.05 2.35
C LEU A 354 -25.58 22.67 2.68
N THR A 355 -26.53 23.38 2.07
CA THR A 355 -27.95 23.01 2.18
C THR A 355 -28.28 21.96 1.12
N LEU A 356 -28.66 20.75 1.54
CA LEU A 356 -29.03 19.68 0.64
C LEU A 356 -30.29 20.06 -0.15
N SER A 357 -30.18 19.95 -1.46
CA SER A 357 -31.28 20.19 -2.38
C SER A 357 -31.19 19.19 -3.52
N ARG A 358 -32.23 19.08 -4.34
CA ARG A 358 -32.11 18.35 -5.60
C ARG A 358 -31.65 19.34 -6.67
N THR A 359 -30.38 19.69 -6.62
CA THR A 359 -29.78 20.56 -7.63
C THR A 359 -29.33 19.72 -8.82
N ASP A 360 -29.77 20.13 -10.01
CA ASP A 360 -29.06 19.81 -11.24
C ASP A 360 -27.67 20.44 -11.19
N ILE A 361 -26.71 19.85 -11.91
CA ILE A 361 -25.42 20.51 -12.10
C ILE A 361 -25.67 21.56 -13.18
N PRO A 362 -25.67 22.86 -12.85
CA PRO A 362 -25.83 23.88 -13.88
C PRO A 362 -24.67 23.76 -14.87
N ASP A 363 -24.91 24.11 -16.13
CA ASP A 363 -23.81 24.28 -17.08
C ASP A 363 -22.86 25.36 -16.52
N THR A 364 -21.67 24.93 -16.11
CA THR A 364 -20.78 25.74 -15.28
C THR A 364 -19.33 25.48 -15.64
N VAL A 365 -18.51 26.51 -15.42
CA VAL A 365 -17.07 26.47 -15.58
C VAL A 365 -16.44 27.00 -14.31
N PHE A 366 -15.50 26.25 -13.75
CA PHE A 366 -14.77 26.65 -12.55
C PHE A 366 -13.29 26.28 -12.66
N TRP A 367 -12.50 26.89 -11.78
CA TRP A 367 -11.05 26.71 -11.72
C TRP A 367 -10.66 26.15 -10.37
N LEU A 368 -9.80 25.13 -10.37
CA LEU A 368 -9.15 24.61 -9.17
C LEU A 368 -7.67 25.02 -9.22
N PRO A 369 -7.28 26.15 -8.61
CA PRO A 369 -5.90 26.58 -8.61
C PRO A 369 -5.01 25.61 -7.84
N VAL A 370 -3.77 25.46 -8.30
CA VAL A 370 -2.79 24.54 -7.71
C VAL A 370 -1.69 25.32 -7.01
N VAL A 371 -1.19 24.79 -5.88
CA VAL A 371 0.00 25.35 -5.23
C VAL A 371 1.17 25.28 -6.21
N LYS A 372 1.94 26.36 -6.32
CA LYS A 372 3.18 26.38 -7.11
C LYS A 372 4.20 25.39 -6.55
N GLU A 373 5.19 25.03 -7.35
CA GLU A 373 6.26 24.15 -6.90
C GLU A 373 7.02 24.77 -5.72
N VAL A 374 7.21 23.99 -4.66
CA VAL A 374 7.98 24.40 -3.48
C VAL A 374 9.47 24.25 -3.79
N LYS A 375 10.27 25.26 -3.43
CA LYS A 375 11.73 25.14 -3.49
C LYS A 375 12.22 24.37 -2.27
N VAL A 376 12.89 23.26 -2.52
CA VAL A 376 13.59 22.48 -1.50
C VAL A 376 15.02 22.26 -2.00
N GLU A 377 15.99 22.44 -1.12
CA GLU A 377 17.38 22.14 -1.41
C GLU A 377 17.57 20.63 -1.55
N LYS A 378 18.33 20.22 -2.58
CA LYS A 378 18.62 18.80 -2.79
C LYS A 378 19.73 18.38 -1.85
N ASP A 379 19.45 17.41 -0.99
CA ASP A 379 20.48 16.76 -0.19
C ASP A 379 21.19 15.71 -1.05
N THR A 380 22.51 15.72 -1.00
CA THR A 380 23.38 14.75 -1.70
C THR A 380 24.38 14.10 -0.76
N SER A 381 24.12 14.20 0.55
CA SER A 381 24.95 13.68 1.65
C SER A 381 25.09 12.16 1.60
N TYR A 382 24.00 11.46 1.27
CA TYR A 382 24.00 10.01 1.14
C TYR A 382 24.35 9.58 -0.29
N LYS A 383 25.40 8.77 -0.39
CA LYS A 383 25.80 8.09 -1.63
C LYS A 383 26.13 6.63 -1.30
N PRO A 384 25.36 5.66 -1.83
CA PRO A 384 25.68 4.25 -1.62
C PRO A 384 26.99 3.90 -2.32
N ASP A 385 27.61 2.79 -1.91
CA ASP A 385 28.75 2.24 -2.63
C ASP A 385 28.34 1.81 -4.05
N SER A 386 29.22 2.02 -5.01
CA SER A 386 29.11 1.55 -6.40
C SER A 386 28.63 0.09 -6.53
N VAL A 387 29.01 -0.78 -5.59
CA VAL A 387 28.61 -2.20 -5.58
C VAL A 387 27.09 -2.41 -5.54
N VAL A 388 26.35 -1.49 -4.92
CA VAL A 388 24.87 -1.52 -4.85
C VAL A 388 24.28 -1.47 -6.26
N TYR A 389 24.77 -0.57 -7.11
CA TYR A 389 24.34 -0.47 -8.51
C TYR A 389 24.77 -1.69 -9.33
N CYS A 390 25.98 -2.23 -9.09
CA CYS A 390 26.43 -3.44 -9.77
C CYS A 390 25.55 -4.65 -9.44
N ARG A 391 25.18 -4.84 -8.17
CA ARG A 391 24.28 -5.91 -7.73
C ARG A 391 22.88 -5.76 -8.34
N HIS A 392 22.34 -4.54 -8.33
CA HIS A 392 21.08 -4.23 -9.00
C HIS A 392 21.12 -4.63 -10.49
N ASN A 393 22.11 -4.16 -11.24
CA ASN A 393 22.23 -4.44 -12.66
C ASN A 393 22.36 -5.96 -12.92
N LEU A 394 23.21 -6.64 -12.13
CA LEU A 394 23.39 -8.09 -12.24
C LEU A 394 22.10 -8.86 -11.95
N LYS A 395 21.31 -8.45 -10.95
CA LYS A 395 20.00 -9.06 -10.66
C LYS A 395 19.06 -8.89 -11.85
N GLN A 396 18.94 -7.68 -12.39
CA GLN A 396 18.06 -7.39 -13.53
C GLN A 396 18.45 -8.14 -14.80
N GLU A 397 19.75 -8.25 -15.08
CA GLU A 397 20.29 -9.07 -16.17
C GLU A 397 19.95 -10.55 -15.97
N ARG A 398 20.14 -11.10 -14.75
CA ARG A 398 19.81 -12.50 -14.46
C ARG A 398 18.33 -12.83 -14.62
N LEU A 399 17.45 -11.86 -14.37
CA LEU A 399 16.00 -12.00 -14.52
C LEU A 399 15.51 -11.83 -15.97
N THR A 400 16.39 -11.37 -16.87
CA THR A 400 16.08 -11.17 -18.29
C THR A 400 16.72 -12.30 -19.09
N LEU A 401 15.92 -13.19 -19.69
CA LEU A 401 16.44 -14.33 -20.46
C LEU A 401 17.10 -13.88 -21.77
N CYS A 402 16.46 -12.95 -22.48
CA CYS A 402 16.92 -12.43 -23.76
C CYS A 402 16.75 -10.90 -23.82
N PRO A 403 17.77 -10.10 -24.13
CA PRO A 403 17.63 -8.66 -24.26
C PRO A 403 16.60 -8.28 -25.33
N LYS A 404 15.95 -7.11 -25.15
CA LYS A 404 14.89 -6.65 -26.05
C LYS A 404 15.40 -6.45 -27.48
N GLU A 405 16.63 -5.97 -27.60
CA GLU A 405 17.32 -5.70 -28.87
C GLU A 405 17.52 -6.99 -29.69
N VAL A 406 17.75 -8.11 -29.00
CA VAL A 406 17.86 -9.43 -29.65
C VAL A 406 16.48 -9.96 -30.03
N LEU A 407 15.45 -9.73 -29.22
CA LEU A 407 14.08 -10.12 -29.57
C LEU A 407 13.55 -9.37 -30.80
N GLU A 408 13.93 -8.10 -30.99
CA GLU A 408 13.47 -7.26 -32.10
C GLU A 408 13.97 -7.72 -33.48
N ILE A 409 15.03 -8.55 -33.54
CA ILE A 409 15.56 -9.11 -34.80
C ILE A 409 15.04 -10.52 -35.10
N LEU A 410 14.31 -11.15 -34.18
CA LEU A 410 13.77 -12.50 -34.36
C LEU A 410 12.36 -12.44 -34.99
N PRO A 411 11.97 -13.44 -35.82
CA PRO A 411 10.61 -13.47 -36.37
C PRO A 411 9.56 -13.60 -35.26
N ASP A 412 8.64 -12.64 -35.18
CA ASP A 412 7.64 -12.55 -34.11
C ASP A 412 6.72 -13.77 -34.01
N SER A 413 6.41 -14.40 -35.16
CA SER A 413 5.52 -15.56 -35.24
C SER A 413 6.22 -16.90 -34.97
N ALA A 414 7.55 -16.92 -34.88
CA ALA A 414 8.27 -18.17 -34.61
C ALA A 414 7.98 -18.64 -33.17
N GLU A 415 7.65 -19.92 -33.02
CA GLU A 415 7.35 -20.56 -31.73
C GLU A 415 8.43 -20.25 -30.67
N GLY A 416 9.70 -20.38 -31.05
CA GLY A 416 10.83 -20.06 -30.16
C GLY A 416 10.85 -18.59 -29.71
N THR A 417 10.54 -17.64 -30.61
CA THR A 417 10.47 -16.21 -30.25
C THR A 417 9.32 -15.95 -29.27
N ARG A 418 8.15 -16.53 -29.53
CA ARG A 418 6.96 -16.43 -28.66
C ARG A 418 7.23 -17.01 -27.28
N LEU A 419 7.88 -18.17 -27.21
CA LEU A 419 8.32 -18.79 -25.97
C LEU A 419 9.27 -17.87 -25.19
N ILE A 420 10.33 -17.35 -25.83
CA ILE A 420 11.30 -16.46 -25.17
C ILE A 420 10.60 -15.20 -24.65
N LYS A 421 9.67 -14.61 -25.40
CA LYS A 421 8.86 -13.46 -24.94
C LYS A 421 8.06 -13.81 -23.68
N CYS A 422 7.41 -14.97 -23.64
CA CYS A 422 6.69 -15.43 -22.45
C CYS A 422 7.62 -15.66 -21.26
N LEU A 423 8.78 -16.28 -21.47
CA LEU A 423 9.77 -16.52 -20.40
C LEU A 423 10.37 -15.21 -19.87
N ASN A 424 10.65 -14.23 -20.74
CA ASN A 424 11.06 -12.88 -20.33
C ASN A 424 9.99 -12.17 -19.48
N ARG A 425 8.71 -12.34 -19.82
CA ARG A 425 7.59 -11.81 -19.03
C ARG A 425 7.48 -12.51 -17.66
N GLY A 426 7.73 -13.82 -17.62
CA GLY A 426 7.74 -14.63 -16.39
C GLY A 426 8.95 -14.38 -15.47
N ARG A 427 10.04 -13.81 -16.00
CA ARG A 427 11.27 -13.46 -15.25
C ARG A 427 11.79 -14.60 -14.37
N GLY A 428 11.73 -14.45 -13.04
CA GLY A 428 12.19 -15.47 -12.10
C GLY A 428 11.38 -16.77 -12.13
N ASN A 429 10.19 -16.79 -12.74
CA ASN A 429 9.37 -18.01 -12.88
C ASN A 429 9.73 -18.87 -14.12
N ARG A 430 10.78 -18.50 -14.86
CA ARG A 430 11.16 -19.17 -16.12
C ARG A 430 11.37 -20.68 -15.98
N GLU A 431 11.90 -21.15 -14.86
CA GLU A 431 12.22 -22.58 -14.68
C GLU A 431 10.95 -23.42 -14.58
N ALA A 432 9.95 -22.97 -13.82
CA ALA A 432 8.65 -23.61 -13.74
C ALA A 432 7.94 -23.60 -15.11
N MET A 433 8.01 -22.47 -15.83
CA MET A 433 7.46 -22.37 -17.19
C MET A 433 8.14 -23.36 -18.15
N ILE A 434 9.47 -23.46 -18.12
CA ILE A 434 10.22 -24.42 -18.95
C ILE A 434 9.89 -25.86 -18.57
N ALA A 435 9.74 -26.16 -17.27
CA ALA A 435 9.32 -27.49 -16.82
C ALA A 435 7.93 -27.85 -17.34
N PHE A 436 6.98 -26.91 -17.25
CA PHE A 436 5.62 -27.09 -17.79
C PHE A 436 5.62 -27.28 -19.31
N TRP A 437 6.41 -26.48 -20.04
CA TRP A 437 6.61 -26.60 -21.49
C TRP A 437 7.14 -27.97 -21.89
N LYS A 438 8.15 -28.48 -21.17
CA LYS A 438 8.74 -29.81 -21.43
C LYS A 438 7.80 -30.96 -21.09
N ALA A 439 6.93 -30.79 -20.10
CA ALA A 439 5.97 -31.80 -19.69
C ALA A 439 4.82 -31.99 -20.70
N HIS A 440 4.61 -31.04 -21.61
CA HIS A 440 3.47 -31.02 -22.54
C HIS A 440 3.93 -30.77 -24.00
N PRO A 441 4.72 -31.67 -24.61
CA PRO A 441 5.31 -31.47 -25.94
C PRO A 441 4.29 -31.28 -27.06
N ASP A 442 3.10 -31.87 -26.95
CA ASP A 442 2.07 -31.81 -27.98
C ASP A 442 1.09 -30.62 -27.84
N GLN A 443 1.31 -29.75 -26.84
CA GLN A 443 0.40 -28.64 -26.50
C GLN A 443 1.07 -27.26 -26.60
N HIS A 444 2.26 -27.17 -27.18
CA HIS A 444 3.06 -25.93 -27.23
C HIS A 444 2.29 -24.72 -27.75
N GLU A 445 1.51 -24.88 -28.82
CA GLU A 445 0.73 -23.77 -29.38
C GLU A 445 -0.38 -23.28 -28.44
N ASP A 446 -1.11 -24.18 -27.79
CA ASP A 446 -2.14 -23.84 -26.81
C ASP A 446 -1.54 -23.16 -25.58
N ILE A 447 -0.36 -23.61 -25.15
CA ILE A 447 0.39 -23.04 -24.02
C ILE A 447 0.84 -21.61 -24.34
N LEU A 448 1.39 -21.37 -25.54
CA LEU A 448 1.76 -20.02 -25.98
C LEU A 448 0.55 -19.11 -26.03
N ASN A 449 -0.55 -19.56 -26.65
CA ASN A 449 -1.79 -18.79 -26.74
C ASN A 449 -2.32 -18.41 -25.35
N LEU A 450 -2.27 -19.35 -24.39
CA LEU A 450 -2.65 -19.09 -23.01
C LEU A 450 -1.72 -18.05 -22.36
N TRP A 451 -0.40 -18.25 -22.39
CA TRP A 451 0.56 -17.36 -21.75
C TRP A 451 0.57 -15.95 -22.35
N GLU A 452 0.38 -15.83 -23.65
CA GLU A 452 0.26 -14.54 -24.34
C GLU A 452 -1.00 -13.79 -23.93
N ALA A 453 -2.12 -14.49 -23.69
CA ALA A 453 -3.38 -13.89 -23.24
C ALA A 453 -3.39 -13.54 -21.74
N MET A 454 -2.59 -14.21 -20.91
CA MET A 454 -2.52 -13.97 -19.48
C MET A 454 -1.86 -12.62 -19.15
N ALA A 455 -2.31 -11.95 -18.09
CA ALA A 455 -1.58 -10.80 -17.57
C ALA A 455 -0.23 -11.25 -17.02
N THR A 456 0.79 -10.39 -17.10
CA THR A 456 2.16 -10.74 -16.66
C THR A 456 2.22 -11.17 -15.18
N LYS A 457 1.34 -10.65 -14.33
CA LYS A 457 1.23 -11.06 -12.91
C LYS A 457 0.78 -12.52 -12.74
N ASP A 458 0.04 -13.06 -13.70
CA ASP A 458 -0.56 -14.41 -13.63
C ASP A 458 0.37 -15.46 -14.26
N LEU A 459 1.43 -15.03 -14.96
CA LEU A 459 2.53 -15.89 -15.41
C LEU A 459 3.47 -16.30 -14.28
N LEU A 460 3.18 -15.86 -13.06
CA LEU A 460 3.89 -16.23 -11.85
C LEU A 460 3.04 -17.30 -11.17
N ILE A 461 3.55 -18.53 -11.18
CA ILE A 461 3.09 -19.55 -10.25
C ILE A 461 4.20 -19.63 -9.20
N PRO A 462 4.29 -18.69 -8.23
CA PRO A 462 5.11 -18.98 -7.08
C PRO A 462 4.42 -20.13 -6.37
N ASP A 463 5.06 -21.29 -6.37
CA ASP A 463 4.85 -22.31 -5.33
C ASP A 463 5.25 -21.68 -3.99
N SER A 464 4.39 -20.79 -3.50
CA SER A 464 4.45 -20.24 -2.15
C SER A 464 3.54 -21.08 -1.27
N ALA A 465 3.82 -22.38 -1.22
CA ALA A 465 3.24 -23.31 -0.25
C ALA A 465 4.16 -23.41 0.98
#